data_AF-A0A8S9K555-F1
#
_entry.id   AF-A0A8S9K555-F1
#
_cell.length_a   1.000
_cell.length_b   1.000
_cell.length_c   1.000
_cell.angle_alpha   90.00
_cell.angle_beta   90.00
_cell.angle_gamma   90.00
#
_symmetry.space_group_name_H-M   'P 1'
#
loop_
_entity.id
_entity.type
_entity.pdbx_description
1 polymer ?
#
loop_
_entity_poly.entity_id
_entity_poly.type
_entity_poly.pdbx_seq_one_letter_code
_entity_poly.pdbx_strand_id
1 'polypeptide(L)'
;MDHIAAAEEQIVTERLRRKLEEVNVSAQSQLSPIQDHINFTLQQAYFKCAYECFDRSRKQEEIANCVEHCSVPVVKSQQYFEGEMAQFQNAKTKTSYYIVMKTLLA
;
A
#
# COMPACT_ATOMS: atom_id res chain seq x y z
N MET A 1 -22.02 -31.10 -26.69
CA MET A 1 -22.16 -30.90 -25.24
C MET A 1 -21.02 -30.06 -24.66
N ASP A 2 -19.80 -30.12 -25.23
CA ASP A 2 -18.64 -29.36 -24.71
C ASP A 2 -18.70 -27.84 -24.87
N HIS A 3 -19.35 -27.31 -25.91
CA HIS A 3 -19.47 -25.86 -26.11
C HIS A 3 -20.33 -25.16 -25.05
N ILE A 4 -21.26 -25.89 -24.42
CA ILE A 4 -22.13 -25.34 -23.37
C ILE A 4 -21.35 -25.24 -22.06
N ALA A 5 -20.59 -26.29 -21.70
CA ALA A 5 -19.70 -26.28 -20.53
C ALA A 5 -18.60 -25.21 -20.63
N ALA A 6 -18.00 -25.04 -21.82
CA ALA A 6 -17.01 -23.99 -22.06
C ALA A 6 -17.62 -22.57 -21.97
N ALA A 7 -18.87 -22.39 -22.41
CA ALA A 7 -19.56 -21.11 -22.29
C ALA A 7 -19.93 -20.79 -20.83
N GLU A 8 -20.34 -21.79 -20.05
CA GLU A 8 -20.61 -21.65 -18.62
C GLU A 8 -19.35 -21.29 -17.83
N GLU A 9 -18.21 -21.94 -18.13
CA GLU A 9 -16.91 -21.62 -17.51
C GLU A 9 -16.47 -20.18 -17.81
N GLN A 10 -16.67 -19.71 -19.05
CA GLN A 10 -16.40 -18.31 -19.41
C GLN A 10 -17.30 -17.33 -18.63
N ILE A 11 -18.59 -17.64 -18.46
CA ILE A 11 -19.52 -16.81 -17.71
C ILE A 11 -19.13 -16.74 -16.21
N VAL A 12 -18.75 -17.87 -15.62
CA VAL A 12 -18.29 -17.93 -14.22
C VAL A 12 -16.98 -17.15 -14.04
N THR A 13 -16.05 -17.30 -14.98
CA THR A 13 -14.76 -16.58 -14.97
C THR A 13 -14.97 -15.06 -15.05
N GLU A 14 -15.85 -14.59 -15.94
CA GLU A 14 -16.13 -13.15 -16.07
C GLU A 14 -16.87 -12.59 -14.84
N ARG A 15 -17.78 -13.36 -14.23
CA ARG A 15 -18.41 -12.96 -12.95
C ARG A 15 -17.39 -12.86 -11.83
N LEU A 16 -16.49 -13.85 -11.72
CA LEU A 16 -15.40 -13.86 -10.75
C LEU A 16 -14.51 -12.62 -10.93
N ARG A 17 -14.11 -12.33 -12.17
CA ARG A 17 -13.28 -11.16 -12.49
C ARG A 17 -13.94 -9.85 -12.05
N ARG A 18 -15.21 -9.64 -12.38
CA ARG A 18 -15.97 -8.43 -12.00
C ARG A 18 -16.09 -8.29 -10.48
N LYS A 19 -16.43 -9.38 -9.79
CA LYS A 19 -16.54 -9.36 -8.32
C LYS A 19 -15.21 -9.10 -7.63
N LEU A 20 -14.12 -9.66 -8.16
CA LEU A 20 -12.78 -9.39 -7.65
C LEU A 20 -12.39 -7.92 -7.83
N GLU A 21 -12.76 -7.33 -8.97
CA GLU A 21 -12.54 -5.92 -9.27
C GLU A 21 -13.34 -4.99 -8.34
N GLU A 22 -14.63 -5.28 -8.12
CA GLU A 22 -15.48 -4.56 -7.16
C GLU A 22 -14.88 -4.55 -5.74
N VAL A 23 -14.47 -5.73 -5.25
CA VAL A 23 -13.83 -5.87 -3.94
C VAL A 23 -12.49 -5.13 -3.91
N ASN A 24 -11.73 -5.17 -5.01
CA ASN A 24 -10.45 -4.49 -5.09
C ASN A 24 -10.62 -2.96 -4.95
N VAL A 25 -11.53 -2.37 -5.74
CA VAL A 25 -11.86 -0.94 -5.73
C VAL A 25 -12.42 -0.50 -4.37
N SER A 26 -13.35 -1.27 -3.80
CA SER A 26 -13.93 -0.97 -2.49
C SER A 26 -12.88 -0.96 -1.39
N ALA A 27 -11.98 -1.95 -1.37
CA ALA A 27 -10.93 -1.95 -0.37
C ALA A 27 -9.86 -0.87 -0.65
N GLN A 28 -9.55 -0.54 -1.91
CA GLN A 28 -8.64 0.57 -2.23
C GLN A 28 -9.19 1.92 -1.74
N SER A 29 -10.49 2.17 -1.89
CA SER A 29 -11.08 3.43 -1.42
C SER A 29 -11.03 3.59 0.10
N GLN A 30 -11.04 2.49 0.85
CA GLN A 30 -10.86 2.50 2.31
C GLN A 30 -9.39 2.66 2.72
N LEU A 31 -8.45 2.14 1.93
CA LEU A 31 -7.01 2.17 2.23
C LEU A 31 -6.33 3.46 1.79
N SER A 32 -6.82 4.12 0.74
CA SER A 32 -6.21 5.36 0.19
C SER A 32 -6.02 6.44 1.26
N PRO A 33 -7.01 6.78 2.09
CA PRO A 33 -6.84 7.83 3.10
C PRO A 33 -5.74 7.51 4.13
N ILE A 34 -5.54 6.21 4.43
CA ILE A 34 -4.51 5.74 5.35
C ILE A 34 -3.12 5.91 4.71
N GLN A 35 -2.98 5.51 3.45
CA GLN A 35 -1.75 5.71 2.70
C GLN A 35 -1.41 7.19 2.57
N ASP A 36 -2.40 8.03 2.26
CA ASP A 36 -2.23 9.48 2.13
C ASP A 36 -1.79 10.10 3.45
N HIS A 37 -2.42 9.73 4.57
CA HIS A 37 -2.04 10.21 5.89
C HIS A 37 -0.59 9.85 6.23
N ILE A 38 -0.18 8.61 5.96
CA ILE A 38 1.16 8.14 6.27
C ILE A 38 2.21 8.83 5.39
N ASN A 39 1.93 8.97 4.09
CA ASN A 39 2.79 9.73 3.19
C ASN A 39 2.94 11.19 3.65
N PHE A 40 1.83 11.83 4.02
CA PHE A 40 1.84 13.19 4.54
C PHE A 40 2.66 13.31 5.82
N THR A 41 2.46 12.41 6.79
CA THR A 41 3.18 12.42 8.07
C THR A 41 4.68 12.18 7.88
N LEU A 42 5.07 11.25 7.02
CA LEU A 42 6.48 10.97 6.72
C LEU A 42 7.15 12.16 6.02
N GLN A 43 6.49 12.75 5.03
CA GLN A 43 6.98 13.96 4.37
C GLN A 43 7.11 15.13 5.34
N GLN A 44 6.10 15.36 6.19
CA GLN A 44 6.13 16.40 7.20
C GLN A 44 7.32 16.22 8.15
N ALA A 45 7.57 14.99 8.63
CA ALA A 45 8.70 14.68 9.50
C ALA A 45 10.04 14.91 8.80
N TYR A 46 10.16 14.53 7.52
CA TYR A 46 11.35 14.78 6.71
C TYR A 46 11.64 16.29 6.58
N PHE A 47 10.63 17.10 6.26
CA PHE A 47 10.80 18.55 6.17
C PHE A 47 11.10 19.20 7.53
N LYS A 48 10.47 18.70 8.60
CA LYS A 48 10.78 19.16 9.97
C LYS A 48 12.25 18.91 10.32
N CYS A 49 12.78 17.73 10.01
CA CYS A 49 14.20 17.40 10.19
C CYS A 49 15.12 18.39 9.44
N ALA A 50 14.81 18.68 8.16
CA ALA A 50 15.56 19.67 7.40
C ALA A 50 15.49 21.07 8.02
N TYR A 51 14.32 21.50 8.48
CA TYR A 51 14.13 22.81 9.11
C TYR A 51 14.89 22.93 10.45
N GLU A 52 14.83 21.90 11.30
CA GLU A 52 15.47 21.90 12.62
C GLU A 52 16.99 21.79 12.54
N CYS A 53 17.52 21.09 11.54
CA CYS A 53 18.97 20.96 11.33
C CYS A 53 19.58 22.09 10.51
N PHE A 54 18.78 22.93 9.84
CA PHE A 54 19.28 24.06 9.08
C PHE A 54 19.69 25.22 10.01
N ASP A 55 20.97 25.26 10.36
CA ASP A 55 21.55 26.29 11.21
C ASP A 55 22.82 26.87 10.57
N ARG A 56 22.79 28.16 10.23
CA ARG A 56 23.91 28.87 9.57
C ARG A 56 25.15 29.02 10.45
N SER A 57 25.02 28.82 11.76
CA SER A 57 26.14 28.91 12.70
C SER A 57 26.94 27.62 12.84
N ARG A 58 26.37 26.48 12.40
CA ARG A 58 26.98 25.15 12.53
C ARG A 58 27.92 24.82 11.38
N LYS A 59 28.90 23.96 11.66
CA LYS A 59 29.75 23.37 10.62
C LYS A 59 28.98 22.32 9.84
N GLN A 60 29.43 22.05 8.60
CA GLN A 60 28.80 21.06 7.72
C GLN A 60 28.68 19.67 8.36
N GLU A 61 29.68 19.24 9.12
CA GLU A 61 29.68 17.94 9.81
C GLU A 61 28.61 17.86 10.90
N GLU A 62 28.38 18.95 11.63
CA GLU A 62 27.33 19.02 12.67
C GLU A 62 25.93 19.00 12.05
N ILE A 63 25.77 19.66 10.89
CA ILE A 63 24.52 19.62 10.12
C ILE A 63 24.30 18.21 9.57
N ALA A 64 25.33 17.57 9.01
CA ALA A 64 25.24 16.20 8.48
C ALA A 64 24.85 15.20 9.56
N ASN A 65 25.51 15.25 10.73
CA ASN A 65 25.19 14.38 11.86
C ASN A 65 23.76 14.60 12.39
N CYS A 66 23.29 15.86 12.43
CA CYS A 66 21.92 16.19 12.79
C CYS A 66 20.91 15.58 11.81
N VAL A 67 21.12 15.80 10.50
CA VAL A 67 20.23 15.28 9.45
C VAL A 67 20.23 13.76 9.45
N GLU A 68 21.37 13.10 9.63
CA GLU A 68 21.44 11.64 9.72
C GLU A 68 20.61 11.10 10.88
N HIS A 69 20.73 11.71 12.07
CA HIS A 69 19.96 11.29 13.25
C HIS A 69 18.44 11.48 13.10
N CYS A 70 17.98 12.56 12.45
CA CYS A 70 16.55 12.80 12.30
C CYS A 70 15.91 12.19 11.04
N SER A 71 16.65 12.06 9.93
CA SER A 71 16.10 11.57 8.66
C SER A 71 16.11 10.04 8.53
N VAL A 72 17.13 9.37 9.07
CA VAL A 72 17.24 7.90 9.00
C VAL A 72 16.01 7.20 9.61
N PRO A 73 15.49 7.60 10.79
CA PRO A 73 14.26 7.03 11.34
C PRO A 73 13.04 7.22 10.43
N VAL A 74 12.93 8.37 9.74
CA VAL A 74 11.83 8.67 8.80
C VAL A 74 11.92 7.75 7.59
N VAL A 75 13.10 7.61 6.99
CA VAL A 75 13.32 6.71 5.85
C VAL A 75 13.07 5.25 6.22
N LYS A 76 13.52 4.81 7.40
CA LYS A 76 13.24 3.45 7.90
C LYS A 76 11.74 3.21 8.08
N SER A 77 11.02 4.19 8.62
CA SER A 77 9.57 4.10 8.80
C SER A 77 8.84 4.03 7.45
N GLN A 78 9.30 4.80 6.46
CA GLN A 78 8.77 4.72 5.10
C GLN A 78 8.96 3.32 4.50
N GLN A 79 10.18 2.78 4.52
CA GLN A 79 10.48 1.45 3.99
C GLN A 79 9.67 0.35 4.68
N TYR A 80 9.53 0.45 6.01
CA TYR A 80 8.72 -0.49 6.79
C TYR A 80 7.26 -0.47 6.33
N PHE A 81 6.67 0.72 6.18
CA PHE A 81 5.29 0.85 5.76
C PHE A 81 5.05 0.37 4.32
N GLU A 82 5.96 0.70 3.40
CA GLU A 82 5.91 0.20 2.01
C GLU A 82 5.93 -1.33 1.97
N GLY A 83 6.77 -1.97 2.80
CA GLY A 83 6.84 -3.42 2.94
C GLY A 83 5.56 -4.05 3.48
N GLU A 84 5.01 -3.49 4.56
CA GLU A 84 3.75 -3.97 5.16
C GLU A 84 2.56 -3.78 4.21
N MET A 85 2.51 -2.65 3.49
CA MET A 85 1.44 -2.39 2.52
C MET A 85 1.49 -3.37 1.35
N ALA A 86 2.68 -3.71 0.85
CA ALA A 86 2.84 -4.73 -0.18
C ALA A 86 2.37 -6.11 0.29
N GLN A 87 2.73 -6.51 1.52
CA GLN A 87 2.26 -7.75 2.12
C GLN A 87 0.73 -7.75 2.29
N PHE A 88 0.16 -6.65 2.77
CA PHE A 88 -1.27 -6.50 2.96
C PHE A 88 -2.04 -6.61 1.64
N GLN A 89 -1.57 -5.96 0.57
CA GLN A 89 -2.16 -6.07 -0.77
C GLN A 89 -2.13 -7.52 -1.28
N ASN A 90 -1.02 -8.23 -1.10
CA ASN A 90 -0.91 -9.64 -1.47
C ASN A 90 -1.87 -10.54 -0.67
N ALA A 91 -1.97 -10.33 0.64
CA ALA A 91 -2.90 -11.05 1.51
C ALA A 91 -4.36 -10.77 1.13
N LYS A 92 -4.69 -9.52 0.80
CA LYS A 92 -6.02 -9.12 0.30
C LYS A 92 -6.37 -9.85 -0.98
N THR A 93 -5.49 -9.81 -2.00
CA THR A 93 -5.74 -10.46 -3.29
C THR A 93 -6.00 -11.95 -3.14
N LYS A 94 -5.20 -12.64 -2.31
CA LYS A 94 -5.41 -14.06 -2.00
C LYS A 94 -6.77 -14.29 -1.33
N THR A 95 -7.06 -13.54 -0.26
CA THR A 95 -8.31 -13.70 0.50
C THR A 95 -9.53 -13.40 -0.35
N SER A 96 -9.53 -12.32 -1.14
CA SER A 96 -10.61 -11.97 -2.04
C SER A 96 -10.86 -13.07 -3.08
N TYR A 97 -9.80 -13.64 -3.66
CA TYR A 97 -9.95 -14.76 -4.60
C TYR A 97 -10.63 -15.97 -3.94
N TYR A 98 -10.17 -16.38 -2.74
CA TYR A 98 -10.77 -17.50 -2.00
C TYR A 98 -12.24 -17.27 -1.62
N ILE A 99 -12.59 -16.06 -1.15
CA ILE A 99 -13.96 -15.73 -0.77
C ILE A 99 -14.87 -15.74 -1.99
N VAL A 100 -14.50 -15.04 -3.07
CA VAL A 100 -15.35 -14.94 -4.26
C VAL A 100 -15.52 -16.31 -4.93
N MET A 101 -14.47 -17.12 -4.98
CA MET A 101 -14.55 -18.49 -5.49
C MET A 101 -15.48 -19.37 -4.64
N LYS A 102 -15.42 -19.29 -3.30
CA LYS A 102 -16.35 -20.02 -2.42
C LYS A 102 -17.80 -19.56 -2.59
N THR A 103 -18.04 -18.26 -2.75
CA THR A 103 -19.39 -17.71 -2.91
C THR A 103 -20.00 -18.01 -4.29
N LEU A 104 -19.19 -18.17 -5.33
CA LEU A 104 -19.67 -18.49 -6.69
C LEU A 104 -19.92 -19.98 -6.92
N LEU A 105 -19.33 -20.85 -6.10
CA LEU A 105 -19.46 -22.32 -6.19
C LEU A 105 -20.47 -22.90 -5.18
N ALA A 106 -21.10 -22.07 -4.37
CA ALA A 106 -22.17 -22.42 -3.42
C ALA A 106 -23.54 -21.99 -3.96
#